data_AF-A0A2H0FW45-F1
#
_entry.id   AF-A0A2H0FW45-F1
#
_cell.length_a   1.000
_cell.length_b   1.000
_cell.length_c   1.000
_cell.angle_alpha   90.00
_cell.angle_beta   90.00
_cell.angle_gamma   90.00
#
_symmetry.space_group_name_H-M   'P 1'
#
loop_
_entity.id
_entity.type
_entity.pdbx_description
1 polymer ?
#
loop_
_entity_poly.entity_id
_entity_poly.type
_entity_poly.pdbx_seq_one_letter_code
_entity_poly.pdbx_strand_id
1 'polypeptide(L)' 'MKKVLILGVNGFIGHHLSKRILETTDWEVYGMDMYSE' A
#
# COMPACT_ATOMS: atom_id res chain seq x y z
N MET A 1 -2.14 -13.36 9.83
CA MET A 1 -1.73 -12.43 8.75
C MET A 1 -2.67 -11.24 8.73
N LYS A 2 -2.13 -10.02 8.73
CA LYS A 2 -2.92 -8.78 8.62
C LYS A 2 -3.07 -8.38 7.16
N LYS A 3 -4.25 -7.88 6.79
CA LYS A 3 -4.55 -7.35 5.45
C LYS A 3 -4.83 -5.85 5.58
N VAL A 4 -4.18 -5.04 4.76
CA VAL A 4 -4.27 -3.57 4.79
C VAL A 4 -4.85 -3.08 3.47
N LEU A 5 -5.89 -2.24 3.54
CA LEU A 5 -6.48 -1.56 2.39
C LEU A 5 -6.08 -0.08 2.41
N ILE A 6 -5.49 0.41 1.31
CA ILE A 6 -5.12 1.82 1.11
C ILE A 6 -5.95 2.37 -0.04
N LEU A 7 -6.79 3.37 0.24
CA LEU A 7 -7.56 4.11 -0.77
C LEU A 7 -6.84 5.42 -1.08
N GLY A 8 -6.54 5.68 -2.36
CA GLY A 8 -5.63 6.75 -2.75
C GLY A 8 -4.15 6.33 -2.62
N VAL A 9 -3.83 5.11 -3.06
CA VAL A 9 -2.48 4.52 -2.88
C VAL A 9 -1.42 5.18 -3.79
N ASN A 10 -1.81 5.81 -4.89
CA ASN A 10 -0.91 6.41 -5.88
C ASN A 10 -0.48 7.82 -5.47
N GLY A 11 0.14 7.93 -4.29
CA GLY A 11 0.62 9.19 -3.73
C GLY A 11 1.79 8.98 -2.78
N PHE A 12 2.31 10.09 -2.23
CA PHE A 12 3.50 10.09 -1.36
C PHE A 12 3.40 9.07 -0.22
N ILE A 13 2.29 9.08 0.51
CA ILE A 13 2.08 8.17 1.65
C ILE A 13 1.92 6.73 1.14
N GLY A 14 1.07 6.49 0.14
CA GLY A 14 0.81 5.14 -0.36
C GLY A 14 2.07 4.47 -0.92
N HIS A 15 2.94 5.21 -1.61
CA HIS A 15 4.22 4.70 -2.10
C HIS A 15 5.15 4.27 -0.95
N HIS A 16 5.45 5.19 -0.01
CA HIS A 16 6.38 4.90 1.08
C HIS A 16 5.84 3.90 2.09
N LEU A 17 4.54 3.97 2.39
CA LEU A 17 3.88 3.06 3.32
C LEU A 17 3.83 1.63 2.76
N SER A 18 3.42 1.46 1.50
CA SER A 18 3.38 0.14 0.87
C SER A 18 4.77 -0.48 0.81
N LYS A 19 5.79 0.30 0.42
CA LYS A 19 7.18 -0.14 0.42
C LYS A 19 7.62 -0.64 1.81
N ARG A 20 7.37 0.13 2.86
CA ARG A 20 7.74 -0.26 4.23
C ARG A 20 7.05 -1.55 4.67
N ILE A 21 5.75 -1.68 4.40
CA ILE A 21 4.97 -2.87 4.79
C ILE A 21 5.55 -4.11 4.10
N LEU A 22 5.80 -4.04 2.79
CA LEU A 22 6.35 -5.15 2.00
C LEU A 22 7.78 -5.53 2.40
N GLU A 23 8.60 -4.55 2.83
CA GLU A 23 10.00 -4.80 3.21
C GLU A 23 10.17 -5.32 4.65
N THR A 24 9.25 -5.01 5.56
CA THR A 24 9.49 -5.19 7.01
C THR A 24 8.43 -6.00 7.75
N THR A 25 7.39 -6.47 7.05
CA THR A 25 6.29 -7.22 7.65
C THR A 25 5.87 -8.38 6.76
N ASP A 26 5.05 -9.27 7.31
CA ASP A 26 4.37 -10.37 6.62
C ASP A 26 2.92 -10.00 6.19
N TRP A 27 2.61 -8.70 6.09
CA TRP A 27 1.26 -8.23 5.83
C TRP A 27 0.97 -8.15 4.33
N GLU A 28 -0.30 -8.34 3.98
CA GLU A 28 -0.79 -8.16 2.60
C GLU A 28 -1.35 -6.75 2.41
N VAL A 29 -0.93 -6.08 1.32
CA VAL A 29 -1.38 -4.72 0.98
C VAL A 29 -2.28 -4.78 -0.25
N TYR A 30 -3.46 -4.16 -0.13
CA TYR A 30 -4.40 -3.93 -1.22
C TYR A 30 -4.49 -2.42 -1.44
N GLY A 31 -4.07 -1.96 -2.61
CA GLY A 31 -4.16 -0.55 -2.99
C GLY A 31 -5.29 -0.33 -4.00
N MET A 32 -6.06 0.73 -3.81
CA MET A 32 -7.03 1.21 -4.81
C MET A 32 -6.79 2.69 -5.07
N ASP A 33 -6.76 3.06 -6.34
CA ASP A 33 -6.73 4.45 -6.78
C ASP A 33 -7.57 4.61 -8.04
N MET A 34 -7.89 5.85 -8.42
CA MET A 34 -8.58 6.17 -9.66
C MET A 34 -7.66 6.03 -10.88
N TYR A 35 -6.35 6.16 -10.69
CA TYR A 35 -5.35 6.11 -11.76
C TYR A 35 -4.19 5.18 -11.37
N SER A 36 -3.86 4.25 -12.28
CA SER A 36 -2.68 3.39 -12.22
C SER A 36 -1.76 3.73 -13.39
N GLU A 37 -0.96 4.78 -13.25
CA GLU A 37 0.21 4.97 -14.12
C GLU A 37 1.44 4.30 -13.50
#